data_AF-A0A920RVN9-F1
#
_entry.id   AF-A0A920RVN9-F1
#
_cell.length_a   1.000
_cell.length_b   1.000
_cell.length_c   1.000
_cell.angle_alpha   90.00
_cell.angle_beta   90.00
_cell.angle_gamma   90.00
#
_symmetry.space_group_name_H-M   'P 1'
#
loop_
_entity.id
_entity.type
_entity.pdbx_description
1 polymer ?
#
loop_
_entity_poly.entity_id
_entity_poly.type
_entity_poly.pdbx_seq_one_letter_code
_entity_poly.pdbx_strand_id
1 'polypeptide(L)'
;MSDDAFSKFKIGWLSDMNGHYEFEAGIIDMCEKVLHGLETTKVQVEHLKSQISPTNLWDSWTTLRAKNIFDELSEINLVNQVNLGFPVQWEYQKGEKIKFDDTERALWVAKKKMYGSGGKAF
;
A
#
# COMPACT_ATOMS: atom_id res chain seq x y z
N MET A 1 -0.44 29.88 10.89
CA MET A 1 0.09 28.77 11.72
C MET A 1 1.52 29.15 12.05
N SER A 2 1.97 29.09 13.31
CA SER A 2 3.36 29.40 13.64
C SER A 2 4.27 28.24 13.24
N ASP A 3 5.50 28.53 12.80
CA ASP A 3 6.49 27.52 12.38
C ASP A 3 6.80 26.49 13.47
N ASP A 4 6.54 26.82 14.73
CA ASP A 4 6.69 25.92 15.87
C ASP A 4 5.73 24.71 15.84
N ALA A 5 4.60 24.82 15.15
CA ALA A 5 3.69 23.69 14.95
C ALA A 5 4.34 22.55 14.15
N PHE A 6 5.30 22.87 13.27
CA PHE A 6 5.91 21.88 12.38
C PHE A 6 7.12 21.15 12.98
N SER A 7 7.71 21.72 14.03
CA SER A 7 8.88 21.17 14.74
C SER A 7 8.66 19.78 15.36
N LYS A 8 7.39 19.34 15.49
CA LYS A 8 7.01 18.05 16.04
C LYS A 8 6.76 16.96 14.99
N PHE A 9 6.75 17.31 13.71
CA PHE A 9 6.51 16.33 12.65
C PHE A 9 7.80 15.63 12.23
N LYS A 10 7.65 14.34 11.97
CA LYS A 10 8.67 13.49 11.37
C LYS A 10 8.12 12.86 10.10
N ILE A 11 8.93 12.83 9.06
CA ILE A 11 8.63 12.16 7.80
C ILE A 11 9.59 10.99 7.66
N GLY A 12 9.06 9.76 7.66
CA GLY A 12 9.80 8.57 7.27
C GLY A 12 9.74 8.39 5.76
N TRP A 13 10.85 8.58 5.07
CA TRP A 13 10.93 8.49 3.62
C TRP A 13 11.53 7.14 3.19
N LEU A 14 10.77 6.38 2.39
CA LEU A 14 11.14 5.03 1.94
C LEU A 14 11.65 4.98 0.50
N SER A 15 11.63 6.11 -0.21
CA SER A 15 12.07 6.22 -1.60
C SER A 15 11.47 5.13 -2.49
N ASP A 16 12.31 4.36 -3.17
CA ASP A 16 11.97 3.26 -4.07
C ASP A 16 11.68 1.92 -3.38
N MET A 17 11.41 1.94 -2.07
CA MET A 17 11.17 0.74 -1.25
C MET A 17 12.31 -0.27 -1.34
N ASN A 18 13.55 0.20 -1.19
CA ASN A 18 14.78 -0.59 -1.33
C ASN A 18 15.00 -1.13 -2.75
N GLY A 19 14.72 -0.32 -3.78
CA GLY A 19 14.93 -0.66 -5.19
C GLY A 19 13.85 -1.57 -5.80
N HIS A 20 12.71 -1.75 -5.13
CA HIS A 20 11.63 -2.61 -5.65
C HIS A 20 10.67 -1.86 -6.58
N TYR A 21 10.62 -0.53 -6.48
CA TYR A 21 9.76 0.31 -7.31
C TYR A 21 10.59 1.07 -8.32
N GLU A 22 10.27 0.87 -9.60
CA GLU A 22 10.85 1.65 -10.68
C GLU A 22 10.08 2.95 -10.84
N PHE A 23 10.83 4.04 -10.93
CA PHE A 23 10.29 5.37 -11.18
C PHE A 23 10.89 5.94 -12.44
N GLU A 24 10.13 6.81 -13.11
CA GLU A 24 10.67 7.62 -14.19
C GLU A 24 11.81 8.51 -13.68
N ALA A 25 12.79 8.74 -14.56
CA ALA A 25 13.96 9.54 -14.24
C ALA A 25 13.55 10.93 -13.72
N GLY A 26 14.11 11.33 -12.58
CA GLY A 26 13.87 12.63 -11.94
C GLY A 26 12.71 12.67 -10.94
N ILE A 27 11.85 11.65 -10.85
CA ILE A 27 10.76 11.63 -9.86
C ILE A 27 11.30 11.58 -8.43
N ILE A 28 12.24 10.67 -8.15
CA ILE A 28 12.86 10.57 -6.82
C ILE A 28 13.63 11.85 -6.49
N ASP A 29 14.42 12.37 -7.43
CA ASP A 29 15.18 13.61 -7.23
C ASP A 29 14.27 14.81 -6.90
N MET A 30 13.11 14.90 -7.56
CA MET A 30 12.11 15.93 -7.28
C MET A 30 11.55 15.78 -5.86
N CYS A 31 11.21 14.55 -5.44
CA CYS A 31 10.74 14.27 -4.08
C CYS A 31 11.80 14.65 -3.03
N GLU A 32 13.05 14.22 -3.22
CA GLU A 32 14.18 14.51 -2.33
C GLU A 32 14.41 16.02 -2.21
N LYS A 33 14.31 16.77 -3.32
CA LYS A 33 14.45 18.23 -3.30
C LYS A 33 13.38 18.91 -2.44
N VAL A 34 12.13 18.45 -2.49
CA VAL A 34 11.05 18.99 -1.66
C VAL A 34 11.25 18.61 -0.20
N LEU A 35 11.62 17.36 0.09
CA LEU A 35 11.92 16.89 1.45
C LEU A 35 13.04 17.70 2.09
N HIS A 36 14.12 17.95 1.36
CA HIS A 36 15.21 18.79 1.84
C HIS A 36 14.77 20.23 2.13
N GLY A 37 13.87 20.78 1.31
CA GLY A 37 13.23 22.06 1.60
C GLY A 37 12.46 22.05 2.92
N LEU A 38 11.75 20.97 3.23
CA LEU A 38 11.01 20.82 4.50
C LEU A 38 11.92 20.74 5.72
N GLU A 39 13.11 20.14 5.60
CA GLU A 39 14.12 20.11 6.69
C GLU A 39 14.51 21.52 7.15
N THR A 40 14.53 22.49 6.23
CA THR A 40 14.80 23.90 6.57
C THR A 40 13.72 24.55 7.44
N THR A 41 12.52 23.94 7.52
CA THR A 41 11.34 24.43 8.26
C THR A 41 11.08 23.70 9.58
N LYS A 42 12.11 23.07 10.16
CA LYS A 42 12.09 22.28 11.42
C LYS A 42 11.35 20.93 11.33
N VAL A 43 10.92 20.49 10.15
CA VAL A 43 10.41 19.12 9.97
C VAL A 43 11.59 18.15 9.90
N GLN A 44 11.54 17.06 10.65
CA GLN A 44 12.60 16.05 10.57
C GLN A 44 12.28 15.04 9.46
N VAL A 45 13.19 14.87 8.50
CA VAL A 45 13.11 13.81 7.49
C VAL A 45 14.06 12.69 7.89
N GLU A 46 13.57 11.46 7.91
CA GLU A 46 14.34 10.25 8.19
C GLU A 46 14.25 9.33 6.96
N HIS A 47 15.38 9.06 6.30
CA HIS A 47 15.46 8.07 5.22
C HIS A 47 15.51 6.67 5.82
N LEU A 48 14.51 5.86 5.51
CA LEU A 48 14.29 4.56 6.14
C LEU A 48 14.34 3.46 5.10
N LYS A 49 14.77 2.27 5.54
CA LYS A 49 14.67 1.05 4.73
C LYS A 49 13.45 0.27 5.15
N SER A 50 12.60 -0.08 4.20
CA SER A 50 11.41 -0.89 4.48
C SER A 50 11.82 -2.30 4.91
N GLN A 51 11.27 -2.79 6.02
CA GLN A 51 11.35 -4.20 6.40
C GLN A 51 10.18 -5.03 5.81
N ILE A 52 9.30 -4.36 5.06
CA ILE A 52 8.13 -4.94 4.42
C ILE A 52 8.50 -5.27 2.99
N SER A 53 8.24 -6.52 2.58
CA SER A 53 8.39 -6.93 1.18
C SER A 53 7.26 -6.28 0.36
N PRO A 54 7.58 -5.45 -0.66
CA PRO A 54 6.58 -4.81 -1.50
C PRO A 54 5.72 -5.82 -2.27
N THR A 55 6.32 -6.91 -2.74
CA THR A 55 5.60 -8.02 -3.39
C THR A 55 4.56 -8.64 -2.46
N ASN A 56 4.93 -8.95 -1.21
CA ASN A 56 3.97 -9.50 -0.25
C ASN A 56 2.83 -8.52 0.06
N LEU A 57 3.12 -7.21 0.10
CA LEU A 57 2.09 -6.19 0.31
C LEU A 57 1.13 -6.11 -0.89
N TRP A 58 1.69 -6.13 -2.10
CA TRP A 58 0.92 -6.16 -3.35
C TRP A 58 0.03 -7.40 -3.45
N ASP A 59 0.59 -8.58 -3.17
CA ASP A 59 -0.14 -9.84 -3.21
C ASP A 59 -1.26 -9.85 -2.16
N SER A 60 -0.97 -9.38 -0.94
CA SER A 60 -1.98 -9.22 0.11
C SER A 60 -3.11 -8.30 -0.34
N TRP A 61 -2.79 -7.09 -0.83
CA TRP A 61 -3.78 -6.11 -1.27
C TRP A 61 -4.63 -6.64 -2.44
N THR A 62 -4.01 -7.21 -3.47
CA THR A 62 -4.76 -7.71 -4.63
C THR A 62 -5.58 -8.96 -4.31
N THR A 63 -5.17 -9.78 -3.34
CA THR A 63 -5.96 -10.92 -2.86
C THR A 63 -7.21 -10.44 -2.13
N LEU A 64 -7.05 -9.56 -1.14
CA LEU A 64 -8.17 -9.04 -0.36
C LEU A 64 -9.17 -8.27 -1.22
N ARG A 65 -8.67 -7.46 -2.16
CA ARG A 65 -9.51 -6.67 -3.07
C ARG A 65 -10.31 -7.55 -4.03
N ALA A 66 -9.67 -8.55 -4.64
CA ALA A 66 -10.36 -9.48 -5.53
C ALA A 66 -11.41 -10.31 -4.78
N LYS A 67 -11.08 -10.77 -3.57
CA LYS A 67 -12.03 -11.50 -2.71
C LYS A 67 -13.25 -10.65 -2.36
N ASN A 68 -13.03 -9.40 -1.95
CA ASN A 68 -14.10 -8.46 -1.62
C ASN A 68 -15.04 -8.21 -2.80
N ILE A 69 -14.48 -7.96 -3.99
CA ILE A 69 -15.27 -7.76 -5.21
C ILE A 69 -16.08 -9.02 -5.58
N PHE A 70 -15.47 -10.20 -5.47
CA PHE A 70 -16.16 -11.46 -5.74
C PHE A 70 -17.33 -11.68 -4.77
N ASP A 71 -17.12 -11.44 -3.47
CA ASP A 71 -18.16 -11.59 -2.45
C ASP A 71 -19.32 -10.62 -2.70
N GLU A 72 -19.02 -9.34 -2.86
CA GLU A 72 -20.02 -8.30 -3.14
C GLU A 72 -20.86 -8.64 -4.38
N LEU A 73 -20.22 -9.01 -5.50
CA LEU A 73 -20.91 -9.32 -6.75
C LEU A 73 -21.73 -10.62 -6.69
N SER A 74 -21.25 -11.59 -5.92
CA SER A 74 -21.95 -12.87 -5.72
C SER A 74 -23.18 -12.69 -4.83
N GLU A 75 -23.09 -11.86 -3.80
CA GLU A 75 -24.22 -11.54 -2.91
C GLU A 75 -25.38 -10.86 -3.66
N ILE A 76 -25.07 -9.95 -4.58
CA ILE A 76 -26.07 -9.22 -5.38
C ILE A 76 -26.48 -9.93 -6.68
N ASN A 77 -25.95 -11.13 -6.94
CA ASN A 77 -26.25 -11.96 -8.12
C ASN A 77 -26.12 -11.21 -9.48
N LEU A 78 -25.22 -10.23 -9.57
CA LEU A 78 -25.09 -9.37 -10.77
C LEU A 78 -24.25 -9.99 -11.89
N VAL A 79 -23.45 -11.01 -11.57
CA VAL A 79 -22.44 -11.60 -12.48
C VAL A 79 -23.08 -12.19 -13.73
N ASN A 80 -24.29 -12.73 -13.60
CA ASN A 80 -25.05 -13.32 -14.72
C ASN A 80 -26.03 -12.32 -15.36
N GLN A 81 -26.15 -11.10 -14.84
CA GLN A 81 -27.21 -10.16 -15.19
C GLN A 81 -26.72 -8.89 -15.89
N VAL A 82 -25.42 -8.59 -15.83
CA VAL A 82 -24.85 -7.35 -16.38
C VAL A 82 -23.54 -7.63 -17.11
N ASN A 83 -23.34 -7.00 -18.27
CA ASN A 83 -22.05 -7.02 -18.95
C ASN A 83 -21.05 -6.12 -18.20
N LEU A 84 -20.32 -6.71 -17.25
CA LEU A 84 -19.32 -6.01 -16.45
C LEU A 84 -18.11 -5.61 -17.31
N GLY A 85 -17.52 -4.46 -17.01
CA GLY A 85 -16.28 -4.04 -17.68
C GLY A 85 -15.12 -5.01 -17.42
N PHE A 86 -14.17 -5.08 -18.35
CA PHE A 86 -13.02 -5.99 -18.29
C PHE A 86 -12.29 -6.00 -16.93
N PRO A 87 -11.98 -4.85 -16.29
CA PRO A 87 -11.31 -4.87 -14.99
C PRO A 87 -12.11 -5.60 -13.91
N VAL A 88 -13.43 -5.43 -13.90
CA VAL A 88 -14.31 -6.07 -12.90
C VAL A 88 -14.40 -7.57 -13.15
N GLN A 89 -14.50 -7.99 -14.41
CA GLN A 89 -14.48 -9.41 -14.78
C GLN A 89 -13.17 -10.09 -14.33
N TRP A 90 -12.03 -9.42 -14.50
CA TRP A 90 -10.72 -9.93 -14.07
C TRP A 90 -10.66 -10.12 -12.55
N GLU A 91 -11.12 -9.13 -11.77
CA GLU A 91 -11.18 -9.24 -10.31
C GLU A 91 -12.11 -10.35 -9.86
N TYR A 92 -13.28 -10.49 -10.50
CA TYR A 92 -14.24 -11.53 -10.17
C TYR A 92 -13.65 -12.93 -10.38
N GLN A 93 -13.04 -13.18 -11.54
CA GLN A 93 -12.41 -14.47 -11.87
C GLN A 93 -11.21 -14.79 -10.97
N LYS A 94 -10.47 -13.76 -10.53
CA LYS A 94 -9.41 -13.94 -9.54
C LYS A 94 -10.00 -14.28 -8.18
N GLY A 95 -11.00 -13.52 -7.73
CA GLY A 95 -11.64 -13.68 -6.43
C GLY A 95 -12.32 -15.04 -6.24
N GLU A 96 -12.93 -15.58 -7.29
CA GLU A 96 -13.53 -16.93 -7.30
C GLU A 96 -12.54 -18.03 -6.90
N LYS A 97 -11.26 -17.85 -7.21
CA LYS A 97 -10.19 -18.84 -6.96
C LYS A 97 -9.54 -18.68 -5.58
N ILE A 98 -9.83 -17.61 -4.86
CA ILE A 98 -9.22 -17.30 -3.57
C ILE A 98 -9.87 -18.13 -2.47
N LYS A 99 -9.06 -18.86 -1.71
CA LYS A 99 -9.54 -19.69 -0.60
C LYS A 99 -9.52 -18.92 0.72
N PHE A 100 -10.14 -19.51 1.73
CA PHE A 100 -10.11 -18.99 3.11
C PHE A 100 -8.67 -18.78 3.60
N ASP A 101 -7.80 -19.78 3.44
CA ASP A 101 -6.40 -19.70 3.88
C ASP A 101 -5.60 -18.59 3.19
N ASP A 102 -5.90 -18.31 1.92
CA ASP A 102 -5.27 -17.20 1.18
C ASP A 102 -5.69 -15.86 1.77
N THR A 103 -6.97 -15.74 2.14
CA THR A 103 -7.54 -14.54 2.77
C THR A 103 -6.94 -14.32 4.16
N GLU A 104 -6.86 -15.37 4.98
CA GLU A 104 -6.23 -15.32 6.31
C GLU A 104 -4.75 -14.91 6.23
N ARG A 105 -4.01 -15.50 5.30
CA ARG A 105 -2.61 -15.12 5.04
C ARG A 105 -2.49 -13.66 4.61
N ALA A 106 -3.35 -13.21 3.69
CA ALA A 106 -3.32 -11.84 3.21
C ALA A 106 -3.65 -10.83 4.32
N LEU A 107 -4.65 -11.12 5.16
CA LEU A 107 -4.97 -10.32 6.36
C LEU A 107 -3.82 -10.28 7.36
N TRP A 108 -3.14 -11.40 7.56
CA TRP A 108 -1.98 -11.47 8.44
C TRP A 108 -0.83 -10.57 7.93
N VAL A 109 -0.54 -10.59 6.63
CA VAL A 109 0.47 -9.71 6.03
C VAL A 109 0.09 -8.25 6.22
N ALA A 110 -1.16 -7.88 5.91
CA ALA A 110 -1.65 -6.51 6.04
C ALA A 110 -1.55 -5.99 7.48
N LYS A 111 -1.89 -6.82 8.48
CA LYS A 111 -1.87 -6.43 9.89
C LYS A 111 -0.46 -6.46 10.48
N LYS A 112 0.26 -7.58 10.39
CA LYS A 112 1.48 -7.78 11.18
C LYS A 112 2.69 -7.03 10.64
N LYS A 113 2.77 -6.85 9.31
CA LYS A 113 3.89 -6.12 8.68
C LYS A 113 3.72 -4.60 8.78
N MET A 114 2.50 -4.08 8.81
CA MET A 114 2.24 -2.64 8.97
C MET A 114 2.31 -2.14 10.41
N TYR A 115 2.07 -2.99 11.41
CA TYR A 115 2.11 -2.57 12.82
C TYR A 115 3.38 -2.98 13.57
N GLY A 116 4.15 -3.93 13.06
CA GLY A 116 5.38 -4.44 13.70
C GLY A 116 5.11 -5.08 15.08
N SER A 117 5.88 -6.09 15.46
CA SER A 117 5.78 -6.73 16.79
C SER A 117 6.31 -5.84 17.94
N GLY A 118 6.13 -4.52 17.85
CA GLY A 118 6.71 -3.52 18.76
C GLY A 118 6.38 -2.06 18.43
N GLY A 119 5.38 -1.77 17.58
CA GLY A 119 4.88 -0.41 17.39
C GLY A 119 5.75 0.54 16.58
N LYS A 120 6.74 0.03 15.83
CA LYS A 120 7.45 0.79 14.79
C LYS A 120 7.64 -0.07 13.56
N ALA A 121 6.91 0.26 12.50
CA ALA A 121 7.08 -0.33 11.17
C ALA A 121 8.18 0.36 10.36
N PHE A 122 8.71 1.47 10.89
CA PHE A 122 9.66 2.40 10.28
C PHE A 122 10.54 2.99 11.38
#